data_AF-A0A1E4R9K0-F1
#
_entry.id   AF-A0A1E4R9K0-F1
#
_cell.length_a   1.000
_cell.length_b   1.000
_cell.length_c   1.000
_cell.angle_alpha   90.00
_cell.angle_beta   90.00
_cell.angle_gamma   90.00
#
_symmetry.space_group_name_H-M   'P 1'
#
loop_
_entity.id
_entity.type
_entity.pdbx_description
1 polymer ?
#
loop_
_entity_poly.entity_id
_entity_poly.type
_entity_poly.pdbx_seq_one_letter_code
_entity_poly.pdbx_strand_id
1 'polypeptide(L)' 'MAIIKDRSFSASKTSMEFKIVETDSVSSTINISFHCGNNHLGYTFFVLRSDLMMLQYVNSKKLG' A
#
# COMPACT_ATOMS: atom_id res chain seq x y z
N MET A 1 9.76 2.66 -14.01
CA MET A 1 8.76 3.71 -13.71
C MET A 1 7.40 3.19 -14.18
N ALA A 2 6.46 2.94 -13.27
CA ALA A 2 5.13 2.43 -13.66
C ALA A 2 4.35 3.57 -14.33
N ILE A 3 4.17 3.48 -15.65
CA ILE A 3 3.38 4.43 -16.42
C ILE A 3 1.91 4.05 -16.20
N ILE A 4 1.22 4.76 -15.32
CA ILE A 4 -0.24 4.70 -15.24
C ILE A 4 -0.74 5.47 -16.45
N LYS A 5 -1.09 4.74 -17.53
CA LYS A 5 -1.83 5.34 -18.64
C LYS A 5 -3.18 5.79 -18.09
N ASP A 6 -3.53 7.07 -18.23
CA ASP A 6 -4.83 7.61 -17.82
C ASP A 6 -5.96 6.77 -18.43
N ARG A 7 -6.51 5.86 -17.63
CA ARG A 7 -7.71 5.11 -17.99
C ARG A 7 -8.88 5.85 -17.37
N SER A 8 -9.55 6.68 -18.18
CA SER A 8 -10.81 7.31 -17.80
C SER A 8 -11.95 6.31 -17.96
N PHE A 9 -12.71 6.09 -16.90
CA PHE A 9 -13.91 5.25 -16.93
C PHE A 9 -15.12 6.11 -16.55
N SER A 10 -16.16 6.13 -17.39
CA SER A 10 -17.46 6.70 -16.99
C SER A 10 -18.22 5.65 -16.17
N ALA A 11 -18.27 5.79 -14.85
CA ALA A 11 -19.10 4.93 -14.00
C ALA A 11 -20.13 5.74 -13.21
N SER A 12 -21.34 5.18 -13.11
CA SER A 12 -22.44 5.76 -12.33
C SER A 12 -22.26 5.62 -10.82
N LYS A 13 -21.36 4.74 -10.37
CA LYS A 13 -21.02 4.52 -8.97
C LYS A 13 -19.53 4.21 -8.84
N THR A 14 -18.85 4.99 -8.01
CA THR A 14 -17.44 4.79 -7.63
C THR A 14 -17.36 4.51 -6.13
N SER A 15 -16.54 3.56 -5.73
CA SER A 15 -16.23 3.32 -4.31
C SER A 15 -14.76 2.99 -4.12
N MET A 16 -14.28 3.24 -2.92
CA MET A 16 -12.95 2.86 -2.46
C MET A 16 -13.11 1.94 -1.27
N GLU A 17 -12.44 0.80 -1.30
CA GLU A 17 -12.32 -0.11 -0.16
C GLU A 17 -10.88 -0.08 0.36
N PHE A 18 -10.74 0.09 1.67
CA PHE A 18 -9.47 0.05 2.37
C PHE A 18 -9.50 -1.11 3.36
N LYS A 19 -8.55 -2.04 3.23
CA LYS A 19 -8.46 -3.22 4.10
C LYS A 19 -7.04 -3.46 4.55
N ILE A 20 -6.84 -3.54 5.86
CA ILE A 20 -5.60 -4.05 6.46
C ILE A 20 -5.77 -5.56 6.61
N VAL A 21 -4.95 -6.34 5.90
CA VAL A 21 -5.14 -7.80 5.80
C VAL A 21 -4.31 -8.55 6.84
N GLU A 22 -3.05 -8.17 6.96
CA GLU A 22 -2.11 -8.79 7.88
C GLU A 22 -1.34 -7.67 8.57
N THR A 23 -1.26 -7.77 9.89
CA THR A 23 -0.47 -6.87 10.73
C THR A 23 0.31 -7.79 11.65
N ASP A 24 1.60 -7.92 11.41
CA ASP A 24 2.50 -8.45 12.44
C ASP A 24 3.01 -7.27 13.28
N SER A 25 3.89 -7.54 14.25
CA SER A 25 4.38 -6.49 15.15
C SER A 25 5.20 -5.40 14.43
N VAL A 26 5.64 -5.65 13.19
CA VAL A 26 6.65 -4.85 12.49
C VAL A 26 6.23 -4.37 11.10
N SER A 27 5.15 -4.90 10.55
CA SER A 27 4.70 -4.67 9.19
C SER A 27 3.18 -4.76 9.07
N SER A 28 2.65 -4.16 8.01
CA SER A 28 1.24 -4.24 7.66
C SER A 28 1.06 -4.35 6.16
N THR A 29 0.20 -5.28 5.75
CA THR A 29 -0.26 -5.39 4.37
C THR A 29 -1.58 -4.64 4.22
N ILE A 30 -1.58 -3.60 3.40
CA ILE A 30 -2.73 -2.76 3.12
C ILE A 30 -3.19 -3.02 1.68
N ASN A 31 -4.45 -3.37 1.52
CA ASN A 31 -5.10 -3.46 0.23
C ASN A 31 -6.02 -2.26 0.03
N ILE A 32 -5.87 -1.61 -1.12
CA ILE A 32 -6.74 -0.51 -1.56
C ILE A 32 -7.35 -0.91 -2.90
N SER A 33 -8.68 -0.97 -2.93
CA SER A 33 -9.44 -1.31 -4.14
C SER A 33 -10.28 -0.12 -4.56
N PHE A 34 -10.13 0.29 -5.82
CA PHE A 34 -10.97 1.30 -6.45
C PHE A 34 -11.96 0.61 -7.37
N HIS A 35 -13.25 0.80 -7.11
CA HIS A 35 -14.34 0.23 -7.92
C HIS A 35 -14.95 1.31 -8.82
N CYS A 36 -15.19 0.93 -10.08
CA CYS A 36 -15.73 1.80 -11.11
C CYS A 36 -16.70 0.98 -11.98
N GLY A 37 -17.97 0.89 -11.54
CA GLY A 37 -18.94 -0.04 -12.11
C GLY A 37 -18.48 -1.50 -11.95
N ASN A 38 -18.37 -2.23 -13.05
CA ASN A 38 -17.86 -3.61 -13.07
C ASN A 38 -16.32 -3.70 -13.16
N ASN A 39 -15.63 -2.56 -13.26
CA ASN A 39 -14.18 -2.51 -13.28
C ASN A 39 -13.65 -2.25 -11.88
N HIS A 40 -12.49 -2.81 -11.56
CA HIS A 40 -11.78 -2.49 -10.33
C HIS A 40 -10.28 -2.39 -10.57
N LEU A 41 -9.61 -1.57 -9.76
CA LEU A 41 -8.17 -1.43 -9.72
C LEU A 41 -7.71 -1.69 -8.29
N GLY A 42 -6.99 -2.79 -8.11
CA GLY A 42 -6.46 -3.20 -6.80
C GLY A 42 -4.99 -2.84 -6.65
N TYR A 43 -4.64 -2.31 -5.49
CA TYR A 43 -3.27 -2.07 -5.07
C TYR A 43 -3.01 -2.76 -3.73
N THR A 44 -1.85 -3.38 -3.61
CA THR A 44 -1.36 -3.97 -2.36
C THR A 44 -0.08 -3.24 -1.96
N PHE A 45 -0.09 -2.68 -0.76
CA PHE A 45 1.05 -2.01 -0.15
C PHE A 45 1.57 -2.84 1.00
N PHE A 46 2.88 -3.02 1.02
CA PHE A 46 3.59 -3.56 2.18
C PHE A 46 4.23 -2.40 2.93
N VAL A 47 3.76 -2.15 4.15
CA VAL A 47 4.21 -1.04 4.98
C VAL A 47 5.01 -1.60 6.15
N LEU A 48 6.27 -1.22 6.25
CA LEU A 48 7.11 -1.50 7.42
C LEU A 48 6.92 -0.37 8.44
N ARG A 49 6.85 -0.69 9.73
CA ARG A 49 6.84 0.34 10.77
C ARG A 49 8.17 1.11 10.75
N SER A 50 8.06 2.43 10.83
CA SER A 50 9.20 3.36 10.78
C SER A 50 10.18 3.22 11.94
N ASP A 51 9.73 2.73 13.10
CA ASP A 51 10.58 2.51 14.27
C ASP A 51 11.55 1.33 14.09
N LEU A 52 11.18 0.31 13.29
CA LEU A 52 12.08 -0.79 12.95
C LEU A 52 13.16 -0.36 11.96
N MET A 53 12.81 0.44 10.94
CA MET A 53 13.78 1.04 10.00
C MET A 53 14.81 1.90 10.74
N MET A 54 14.37 2.65 11.76
CA MET A 54 15.26 3.46 12.60
C MET A 54 16.20 2.59 13.44
N LEU A 55 15.73 1.48 14.02
CA LEU A 55 16.56 0.56 14.80
C LEU A 55 17.65 -0.12 13.95
N GLN A 56 17.33 -0.56 12.73
CA GLN A 56 18.35 -1.10 11.81
C GLN A 56 19.40 -0.06 11.43
N TYR A 57 18.99 1.19 11.18
CA TYR A 57 19.90 2.29 10.86
C TYR A 57 20.82 2.66 12.03
N VAL A 58 20.30 2.69 13.26
CA VAL A 58 21.10 2.96 14.46
C VAL A 58 22.10 1.83 14.72
N ASN A 59 21.68 0.57 14.54
CA ASN A 59 22.57 -0.58 14.70
C ASN A 59 23.66 -0.64 13.62
N SER A 60 23.35 -0.31 12.36
CA SER A 60 24.35 -0.27 11.29
C SER A 60 25.36 0.86 11.47
N LYS A 61 24.97 1.99 12.07
CA LYS A 61 25.90 3.07 12.44
C LYS A 61 26.79 2.81 13.65
N LYS A 62 26.44 1.86 14.52
CA LYS A 62 27.28 1.48 15.67
C LYS A 62 28.35 0.45 15.32
N LEU A 63 28.25 -0.19 14.16
CA LEU A 63 29.13 -1.27 13.69
C LEU A 63 30.14 -0.80 12.61
N GLY A 64 30.21 0.51 12.33
CA GLY A 64 31.24 1.14 11.51
C GLY A 64 31.93 2.26 12.30
#